data_AF-A0A382LLT8-F1
#
_entry.id   AF-A0A382LLT8-F1
#
_cell.length_a   1.000
_cell.length_b   1.000
_cell.length_c   1.000
_cell.angle_alpha   90.00
_cell.angle_beta   90.00
_cell.angle_gamma   90.00
#
_symmetry.space_group_name_H-M   'P 1'
#
loop_
_entity.id
_entity.type
_entity.pdbx_description
1 polymer ?
#
loop_
_entity_poly.entity_id
_entity_poly.type
_entity_poly.pdbx_seq_one_letter_code
_entity_poly.pdbx_strand_id
1 'polypeptide(L)' 'MAEYAYNLYCKDAKFIDLQKIELPICDGDKCYDNPIVDELKGYIENSRSIVLASPIYNYDLNSVAKNLIELTGKSWTDKL' A
#
# COMPACT_ATOMS: atom_id res chain seq x y z
N MET A 1 3.39 15.71 0.32
CA MET A 1 4.78 15.40 -0.09
C MET A 1 4.83 14.31 -1.16
N ALA A 2 4.23 13.13 -0.94
CA ALA A 2 4.18 12.06 -1.95
C ALA A 2 3.57 12.52 -3.29
N GLU A 3 2.44 13.24 -3.24
CA GLU A 3 1.79 13.81 -4.43
C GLU A 3 2.68 14.82 -5.16
N TYR A 4 3.49 15.60 -4.43
CA TYR A 4 4.45 16.52 -5.05
C TYR A 4 5.54 15.75 -5.80
N ALA A 5 6.12 14.71 -5.19
CA ALA A 5 7.12 13.86 -5.84
C ALA A 5 6.55 13.12 -7.06
N TYR A 6 5.33 12.58 -6.97
CA TYR A 6 4.61 11.98 -8.08
C TYR A 6 4.47 12.97 -9.26
N ASN A 7 4.01 14.19 -8.97
CA ASN A 7 3.82 15.22 -9.98
C ASN A 7 5.14 15.71 -10.60
N LEU A 8 6.27 15.57 -9.91
CA LEU A 8 7.56 16.01 -10.41
C LEU A 8 8.29 14.92 -11.21
N TYR A 9 8.17 13.66 -10.80
CA TYR A 9 9.06 12.59 -11.29
C TYR A 9 8.38 11.37 -11.91
N CYS A 10 7.12 11.07 -11.56
CA CYS A 10 6.53 9.75 -11.86
C CYS A 10 5.04 9.82 -12.23
N LYS A 11 4.64 10.76 -13.10
CA LYS A 11 3.22 10.98 -13.48
C LYS A 11 2.54 9.80 -14.18
N ASP A 12 3.31 8.81 -14.59
CA ASP A 12 2.87 7.56 -15.22
C ASP A 12 2.66 6.43 -14.21
N ALA A 13 3.04 6.61 -12.94
CA ALA A 13 2.83 5.63 -11.88
C ALA A 13 1.37 5.61 -11.39
N LYS A 14 0.92 4.46 -10.87
CA LYS A 14 -0.33 4.39 -10.11
C LYS A 14 -0.11 5.06 -8.74
N PHE A 15 -0.75 6.20 -8.51
CA PHE A 15 -0.73 6.88 -7.21
C PHE A 15 -1.88 6.40 -6.33
N ILE A 16 -1.57 5.96 -5.10
CA ILE A 16 -2.53 5.48 -4.11
C ILE A 16 -2.38 6.31 -2.84
N ASP A 17 -3.45 6.98 -2.43
CA ASP A 17 -3.52 7.73 -1.17
C ASP A 17 -4.32 6.93 -0.15
N LEU A 18 -3.62 6.28 0.79
CA LEU A 18 -4.24 5.42 1.81
C LEU A 18 -5.17 6.21 2.76
N GLN A 19 -5.07 7.54 2.84
CA GLN A 19 -6.01 8.34 3.63
C GLN A 19 -7.41 8.40 3.00
N LYS A 20 -7.52 8.12 1.70
CA LYS A 20 -8.79 8.13 0.96
C LYS A 20 -9.41 6.75 0.82
N ILE A 21 -8.79 5.73 1.42
CA ILE A 21 -9.18 4.34 1.32
C ILE A 21 -9.50 3.83 2.71
N GLU A 22 -10.70 3.28 2.89
CA GLU A 22 -11.04 2.58 4.11
C GLU A 22 -10.49 1.15 4.03
N LEU A 23 -9.36 0.92 4.68
CA LEU A 23 -8.75 -0.40 4.79
C LEU A 23 -9.36 -1.15 5.99
N PRO A 24 -9.77 -2.42 5.83
CA PRO A 24 -10.09 -3.26 6.98
C PRO A 24 -8.84 -3.43 7.85
N ILE A 25 -9.00 -3.59 9.16
CA ILE A 25 -7.88 -3.97 10.02
C ILE A 25 -7.62 -5.46 9.80
N CYS A 26 -6.34 -5.83 9.64
CA CYS A 26 -5.92 -7.20 9.51
C CYS A 26 -6.31 -7.98 10.77
N ASP A 27 -7.20 -8.96 10.61
CA ASP A 27 -7.68 -9.85 11.67
C ASP A 27 -7.19 -11.30 11.49
N GLY A 28 -6.47 -11.58 10.39
CA GLY A 28 -6.01 -12.91 10.05
C GLY A 28 -7.09 -13.85 9.52
N ASP A 29 -8.30 -13.35 9.23
CA ASP A 29 -9.45 -14.12 8.79
C ASP A 29 -10.27 -13.35 7.72
N LYS A 30 -11.38 -12.72 8.09
CA LYS A 30 -12.34 -12.13 7.13
C LYS A 30 -11.86 -10.82 6.52
N CYS A 31 -10.84 -10.18 7.08
CA CYS A 31 -10.30 -8.94 6.52
C CYS A 31 -9.84 -9.10 5.06
N TYR A 32 -9.43 -10.31 4.66
CA TYR A 32 -8.92 -10.60 3.33
C TYR A 32 -10.01 -10.66 2.24
N ASP A 33 -11.28 -10.84 2.63
CA ASP A 33 -12.43 -10.93 1.71
C ASP A 33 -12.93 -9.54 1.26
N ASN A 34 -12.39 -8.47 1.83
CA ASN A 34 -12.79 -7.11 1.43
C ASN A 34 -12.29 -6.83 0.00
N PRO A 35 -13.16 -6.42 -0.94
CA PRO A 35 -12.78 -6.18 -2.33
C PRO A 35 -11.59 -5.21 -2.52
N ILE A 36 -11.44 -4.23 -1.61
CA ILE A 36 -10.31 -3.29 -1.67
C ILE A 36 -8.96 -3.99 -1.46
N VAL A 37 -8.94 -5.05 -0.65
CA VAL A 37 -7.72 -5.82 -0.37
C VAL A 37 -7.28 -6.56 -1.62
N ASP A 38 -8.22 -7.17 -2.34
CA ASP A 38 -7.93 -7.85 -3.61
C ASP A 38 -7.50 -6.88 -4.72
N GLU A 39 -8.12 -5.70 -4.79
CA GLU A 39 -7.70 -4.63 -5.71
C GLU A 39 -6.24 -4.20 -5.43
N LEU A 40 -5.91 -3.97 -4.16
CA LEU A 40 -4.57 -3.56 -3.75
C LEU A 40 -3.53 -4.67 -3.96
N LYS A 41 -3.87 -5.94 -3.67
CA LYS A 41 -3.03 -7.10 -4.05
C LYS A 41 -2.74 -7.05 -5.54
N GLY A 42 -3.76 -6.85 -6.38
CA GLY A 42 -3.60 -6.76 -7.83
C GLY A 42 -2.65 -5.64 -8.26
N TYR A 43 -2.76 -4.45 -7.68
CA TYR A 43 -1.82 -3.36 -7.98
C TYR A 43 -0.38 -3.67 -7.55
N ILE A 44 -0.22 -4.22 -6.35
CA ILE A 44 1.10 -4.56 -5.80
C ILE A 44 1.73 -5.68 -6.64
N GLU A 45 1.01 -6.77 -6.89
CA GLU A 45 1.47 -7.93 -7.66
C GLU A 45 2.02 -7.53 -9.03
N ASN A 46 1.26 -6.70 -9.76
CA ASN A 46 1.59 -6.27 -11.12
C ASN A 46 2.60 -5.11 -11.17
N SER A 47 2.95 -4.51 -10.03
CA SER A 47 3.94 -3.45 -9.99
C SER A 47 5.36 -4.02 -10.06
N ARG A 48 6.24 -3.35 -10.81
CA ARG A 48 7.67 -3.69 -10.85
C ARG A 48 8.43 -3.15 -9.64
N SER A 49 8.07 -1.96 -9.18
CA SER A 49 8.69 -1.26 -8.06
C SER A 49 7.63 -0.43 -7.34
N ILE A 50 7.79 -0.28 -6.02
CA ILE A 50 6.82 0.40 -5.17
C ILE A 50 7.57 1.42 -4.31
N VAL A 51 7.04 2.64 -4.22
CA VAL A 51 7.52 3.67 -3.30
C VAL A 51 6.45 3.90 -2.24
N LEU A 52 6.77 3.56 -0.99
CA LEU A 52 5.92 3.85 0.16
C LEU A 52 6.35 5.18 0.80
N ALA A 53 5.44 6.14 0.83
CA ALA A 53 5.64 7.41 1.52
C ALA A 53 4.75 7.45 2.78
N SER A 54 5.38 7.34 3.94
CA SER A 54 4.71 7.37 5.25
C SER A 54 5.45 8.30 6.20
N PRO A 55 4.74 8.99 7.11
CA PRO A 55 5.40 9.58 8.27
C PRO A 55 6.03 8.48 9.13
N ILE A 56 7.11 8.83 9.84
CA ILE A 56 7.66 8.01 10.90
C ILE A 56 6.74 8.15 12.11
N TYR A 57 6.26 7.02 12.62
CA TYR A 57 5.43 6.95 13.82
C TYR A 57 6.06 5.95 14.78
N ASN A 58 6.37 6.39 16.00
CA ASN A 58 7.05 5.55 17.01
C ASN A 58 8.31 4.85 16.47
N TYR A 59 9.16 5.60 15.75
CA TYR A 59 10.42 5.11 15.16
C TYR A 59 10.28 4.09 14.02
N ASP A 60 9.07 3.86 13.50
CA ASP A 60 8.81 2.93 12.39
C ASP A 60 7.84 3.55 11.35
N LEU A 61 7.51 2.81 10.29
CA LEU A 61 6.39 3.10 9.41
C LEU A 61 5.07 3.13 10.20
N ASN A 62 4.12 3.94 9.74
CA ASN A 62 2.83 4.01 10.41
C ASN A 62 2.05 2.67 10.35
N SER A 63 1.10 2.51 11.26
CA SER A 63 0.31 1.26 11.36
C SER A 63 -0.52 0.97 10.11
N VAL A 64 -0.95 1.98 9.36
CA VAL A 64 -1.72 1.82 8.11
C VAL A 64 -0.86 1.17 7.03
N ALA A 65 0.41 1.58 6.89
CA ALA A 65 1.36 1.00 5.95
C ALA A 65 1.67 -0.46 6.32
N LYS A 66 1.84 -0.75 7.61
CA LYS A 66 2.01 -2.14 8.07
C LYS A 66 0.78 -3.00 7.77
N ASN A 67 -0.41 -2.48 8.10
CA ASN A 67 -1.67 -3.17 7.83
C ASN A 67 -1.86 -3.46 6.33
N LEU A 68 -1.49 -2.53 5.45
CA LEU A 68 -1.48 -2.76 4.00
C LEU A 68 -0.61 -3.97 3.65
N ILE A 69 0.62 -4.05 4.17
CA ILE A 69 1.55 -5.16 3.91
C ILE A 69 0.97 -6.48 4.42
N GLU A 70 0.37 -6.50 5.61
CA GLU A 70 -0.23 -7.70 6.19
C GLU A 70 -1.45 -8.20 5.38
N LEU A 71 -2.28 -7.29 4.88
CA LEU A 71 -3.45 -7.61 4.05
C LEU A 71 -3.08 -8.14 2.67
N THR A 72 -1.95 -7.70 2.12
CA THR A 72 -1.56 -7.97 0.72
C THR A 72 -0.42 -8.98 0.59
N GLY A 73 0.27 -9.27 1.70
CA GLY A 73 1.07 -10.47 1.92
C GLY A 73 2.04 -10.81 0.79
N LYS A 74 1.84 -11.98 0.16
CA LYS A 74 2.77 -12.51 -0.86
C LYS A 74 2.88 -11.64 -2.11
N SER A 75 1.96 -10.71 -2.35
CA SER A 75 2.07 -9.85 -3.53
C SER A 75 3.31 -8.95 -3.54
N TRP A 76 3.96 -8.78 -2.39
CA TRP A 76 5.22 -8.06 -2.24
C TRP A 76 6.47 -8.88 -2.62
N THR A 77 6.34 -10.16 -2.96
CA THR A 77 7.50 -10.95 -3.38
C THR A 77 8.05 -10.47 -4.72
N ASP A 78 9.37 -10.64 -4.90
CA ASP A 78 10.10 -10.35 -6.14
C ASP A 78 9.96 -8.89 -6.64
N LYS A 79 9.71 -7.95 -5.73
CA LYS A 79 9.75 -6.51 -5.98
C LYS A 79 11.19 -6.00 -5.82
N LEU A 80 11.56 -5.00 -6.63
CA LEU A 80 12.89 -4.35 -6.63
C LEU A 80 13.02 -3.29 -5.54
#